data_AF-A0A2H9ZQZ9-F1
#
_entry.id   AF-A0A2H9ZQZ9-F1
#
_cell.length_a   1.000
_cell.length_b   1.000
_cell.length_c   1.000
_cell.angle_alpha   90.00
_cell.angle_beta   90.00
_cell.angle_gamma   90.00
#
_symmetry.space_group_name_H-M   'P 1'
#
loop_
_entity.id
_entity.type
_entity.pdbx_description
1 polymer ?
#
loop_
_entity_poly.entity_id
_entity_poly.type
_entity_poly.pdbx_seq_one_letter_code
_entity_poly.pdbx_strand_id
1 'polypeptide(L)'
;MISSITLQHCLSIMASLCHQLLLLLLFSVVMMTTMAQPNPESMIPWIRLPYSALGIQRAVSVRLACEVMLECLTHVYFERPPNFVEIGIPISFTLLSGFKEVYTQLIRRSNGDVRRYDGFFWARMHLGSSLTYLIKARVLLEVPNDRRFNYHNVIPDTMEHEVKIVRVIPPGEHLY
;
A
#
# COMPACT_ATOMS: atom_id res chain seq x y z
N MET A 1 43.32 35.28 -54.69
CA MET A 1 42.01 34.68 -55.03
C MET A 1 41.80 33.48 -54.13
N ILE A 2 41.11 33.65 -53.00
CA ILE A 2 40.66 32.52 -52.18
C ILE A 2 39.50 31.88 -52.96
N SER A 3 39.71 30.63 -53.38
CA SER A 3 38.83 29.90 -54.31
C SER A 3 37.40 29.83 -53.77
N SER A 4 36.40 30.14 -54.60
CA SER A 4 34.96 29.97 -54.31
C SER A 4 34.61 28.60 -53.70
N ILE A 5 35.45 27.60 -53.98
CA ILE A 5 35.33 26.22 -53.50
C ILE A 5 35.63 26.13 -51.99
N THR A 6 36.60 26.88 -51.46
CA THR A 6 36.92 26.85 -50.02
C THR A 6 35.84 27.52 -49.19
N LEU A 7 35.21 28.58 -49.71
CA LEU A 7 34.06 29.24 -49.06
C LEU A 7 32.84 28.30 -49.01
N GLN A 8 32.56 27.59 -50.10
CA GLN A 8 31.43 26.66 -50.19
C GLN A 8 31.63 25.42 -49.30
N HIS A 9 32.86 24.91 -49.18
CA HIS A 9 33.18 23.87 -48.21
C HIS A 9 33.01 24.36 -46.76
N CYS A 10 33.47 25.56 -46.42
CA CYS A 10 33.28 26.13 -45.08
C CYS A 10 31.79 26.30 -44.73
N LEU A 11 30.97 26.79 -45.67
CA LEU A 11 29.53 26.91 -45.47
C LEU A 11 28.84 25.55 -45.29
N SER A 12 29.24 24.54 -46.06
CA SER A 12 28.73 23.17 -45.91
C SER A 12 29.10 22.56 -44.55
N ILE A 13 30.31 22.82 -44.05
CA ILE A 13 30.78 22.34 -42.74
C ILE A 13 29.99 23.04 -41.61
N MET A 14 29.80 24.36 -41.71
CA MET A 14 29.02 25.12 -40.73
C MET A 14 27.54 24.71 -40.70
N ALA A 15 26.94 24.46 -41.87
CA ALA A 15 25.56 23.98 -41.96
C ALA A 15 25.41 22.59 -41.32
N SER A 16 26.35 21.68 -41.57
CA SER A 16 26.37 20.35 -40.95
C SER A 16 26.52 20.41 -39.43
N LEU A 17 27.42 21.27 -38.92
CA LEU A 17 27.61 21.47 -37.49
C LEU A 17 26.37 22.06 -36.82
N CYS A 18 25.75 23.05 -37.46
CA CYS A 18 24.51 23.66 -36.97
C CYS A 18 23.36 22.65 -36.93
N HIS A 19 23.26 21.78 -37.94
CA HIS A 19 22.26 20.72 -38.00
C HIS A 19 22.49 19.66 -36.90
N GLN A 20 23.74 19.27 -36.65
CA GLN A 20 24.09 18.36 -35.56
C GLN A 20 23.80 18.97 -34.18
N LEU A 21 24.10 20.26 -33.99
CA LEU A 21 23.76 21.01 -32.78
C LEU A 21 22.25 21.08 -32.56
N LEU A 22 21.48 21.34 -33.61
CA LEU A 22 20.02 21.35 -33.54
C LEU A 22 19.46 19.97 -33.15
N LEU A 23 19.99 18.90 -33.74
CA LEU A 23 19.58 17.53 -33.39
C LEU A 23 19.92 17.18 -31.94
N LEU A 24 21.10 17.57 -31.45
CA LEU A 24 21.49 17.42 -30.04
C LEU A 24 20.58 18.21 -29.09
N LEU A 25 20.15 19.41 -29.50
CA LEU A 25 19.29 20.27 -28.69
C LEU A 25 17.85 19.71 -28.66
N LEU A 26 17.34 19.25 -29.80
CA LEU A 26 16.05 18.55 -29.87
C LEU A 26 16.08 17.25 -29.06
N PHE A 27 17.15 16.46 -29.17
CA PHE A 27 17.28 15.23 -28.39
C PHE A 27 17.35 15.50 -26.89
N SER A 28 18.07 16.53 -26.45
CA SER A 28 18.13 16.89 -25.02
C SER A 28 16.81 17.42 -24.47
N VAL A 29 16.05 18.20 -25.25
CA VAL A 29 14.69 18.64 -24.89
C VAL A 29 13.72 17.46 -24.82
N VAL A 30 13.77 16.54 -25.79
CA VAL A 30 12.96 15.31 -25.76
C VAL A 30 13.33 14.45 -24.56
N MET A 31 14.62 14.23 -24.29
CA MET A 31 15.08 13.47 -23.12
C MET A 31 14.66 14.12 -21.80
N MET A 32 14.73 15.46 -21.67
CA MET A 32 14.23 16.15 -20.46
C MET A 32 12.72 16.01 -20.30
N THR A 33 11.95 16.01 -21.39
CA THR A 33 10.48 15.84 -21.33
C THR A 33 10.05 14.40 -21.12
N THR A 34 10.84 13.41 -21.57
CA THR A 34 10.56 11.98 -21.32
C THR A 34 11.12 11.48 -19.98
N MET A 35 12.17 12.11 -19.45
CA MET A 35 12.71 11.85 -18.11
C MET A 35 12.05 12.71 -17.02
N ALA A 36 11.12 13.60 -17.39
CA ALA A 36 10.12 14.09 -16.46
C ALA A 36 9.30 12.87 -16.03
N GLN A 37 9.80 12.18 -15.01
CA GLN A 37 9.05 11.15 -14.30
C GLN A 37 7.65 11.71 -14.11
N PRO A 38 6.59 10.95 -14.44
CA PRO A 38 5.26 11.31 -13.96
C PRO A 38 5.45 11.57 -12.47
N ASN A 39 5.19 12.81 -12.06
CA ASN A 39 5.33 13.25 -10.67
C ASN A 39 4.81 12.09 -9.81
N PRO A 40 5.67 11.39 -9.04
CA PRO A 40 5.25 10.19 -8.35
C PRO A 40 4.00 10.59 -7.60
N GLU A 41 2.90 9.95 -8.00
CA GLU A 41 1.52 10.21 -7.62
C GLU A 41 1.48 11.05 -6.36
N SER A 42 0.91 12.26 -6.38
CA SER A 42 0.84 13.15 -5.23
C SER A 42 0.35 12.40 -3.99
N MET A 43 1.28 11.76 -3.28
CA MET A 43 0.97 10.78 -2.27
C MET A 43 0.67 11.63 -1.06
N ILE A 44 -0.62 11.81 -0.83
CA ILE A 44 -1.10 12.46 0.38
C ILE A 44 -0.42 11.75 1.55
N PRO A 45 0.13 12.46 2.55
CA PRO A 45 0.83 11.82 3.65
C PRO A 45 -0.10 10.85 4.38
N TRP A 46 0.48 9.83 5.01
CA TRP A 46 -0.27 8.94 5.90
C TRP A 46 -0.89 9.74 7.04
N ILE A 47 -2.19 9.56 7.26
CA ILE A 47 -2.95 10.20 8.33
C ILE A 47 -3.33 9.13 9.35
N ARG A 48 -3.04 9.37 10.63
CA ARG A 48 -3.47 8.49 11.72
C ARG A 48 -4.99 8.58 11.88
N LEU A 49 -5.66 7.42 11.95
CA LEU A 49 -7.09 7.37 12.24
C LEU A 49 -7.39 7.74 13.69
N PRO A 50 -8.56 8.35 13.96
CA PRO A 50 -8.98 8.65 15.32
C PRO A 50 -9.43 7.40 16.09
N TYR A 51 -9.22 7.38 17.41
CA TYR A 51 -9.67 6.26 18.26
C TYR A 51 -11.19 6.19 18.41
N SER A 52 -11.89 7.32 18.35
CA SER A 52 -13.34 7.43 18.36
C SER A 52 -13.86 7.97 17.03
N ALA A 53 -14.98 7.43 16.55
CA ALA A 53 -15.69 8.02 15.41
C ALA A 53 -16.31 9.35 15.88
N LEU A 54 -15.87 10.47 15.33
CA LEU A 54 -16.22 11.84 15.75
C LEU A 54 -17.68 12.25 15.41
N GLY A 55 -18.65 11.33 15.46
CA GLY A 55 -20.05 11.60 15.11
C GLY A 55 -20.30 11.88 13.61
N ILE A 56 -19.25 11.92 12.79
CA ILE A 56 -19.34 12.08 11.34
C ILE A 56 -19.70 10.74 10.71
N GLN A 57 -20.84 10.69 10.02
CA GLN A 57 -21.22 9.53 9.20
C GLN A 57 -20.10 9.30 8.16
N ARG A 58 -19.44 8.12 8.21
CA ARG A 58 -18.26 7.68 7.43
C ARG A 58 -16.88 7.85 8.08
N ALA A 59 -16.76 8.42 9.28
CA ALA A 59 -15.47 8.41 9.98
C ALA A 59 -15.09 6.97 10.39
N VAL A 60 -13.94 6.49 9.91
CA VAL A 60 -13.38 5.18 10.29
C VAL A 60 -12.56 5.37 11.55
N SER A 61 -12.94 4.70 12.63
CA SER A 61 -12.14 4.66 13.85
C SER A 61 -11.05 3.61 13.75
N VAL A 62 -9.99 3.75 14.56
CA VAL A 62 -8.95 2.74 14.73
C VAL A 62 -9.57 1.37 15.07
N ARG A 63 -10.57 1.35 15.95
CA ARG A 63 -11.24 0.10 16.36
C ARG A 63 -11.94 -0.58 15.18
N LEU A 64 -12.78 0.16 14.45
CA LEU A 64 -13.49 -0.38 13.29
C LEU A 64 -12.49 -0.87 12.22
N ALA A 65 -11.43 -0.11 12.00
CA ALA A 65 -10.39 -0.49 11.04
C ALA A 65 -9.73 -1.82 11.39
N CYS A 66 -9.28 -1.97 12.64
CA CYS A 66 -8.69 -3.21 13.11
C CYS A 66 -9.68 -4.39 13.08
N GLU A 67 -10.96 -4.18 13.39
CA GLU A 67 -11.99 -5.22 13.35
C GLU A 67 -12.16 -5.78 11.92
N VAL A 68 -12.29 -4.90 10.91
CA VAL A 68 -12.38 -5.33 9.50
C VAL A 68 -11.08 -5.98 9.01
N MET A 69 -9.92 -5.42 9.37
CA MET A 69 -8.63 -6.03 9.00
C MET A 69 -8.46 -7.42 9.60
N LEU A 70 -8.96 -7.64 10.82
CA LEU A 70 -8.93 -8.93 11.48
C LEU A 70 -9.92 -9.92 10.85
N GLU A 71 -11.09 -9.45 10.44
CA GLU A 71 -12.04 -10.23 9.64
C GLU A 71 -11.40 -10.69 8.32
N CYS A 72 -10.74 -9.78 7.60
CA CYS A 72 -9.99 -10.11 6.38
C CYS A 72 -8.93 -11.20 6.64
N LEU A 73 -8.14 -11.04 7.71
CA LEU A 73 -7.10 -11.99 8.10
C LEU A 73 -7.68 -13.37 8.42
N THR A 74 -8.82 -13.40 9.12
CA THR A 74 -9.54 -14.64 9.45
C THR A 74 -9.94 -15.38 8.18
N HIS A 75 -10.51 -14.68 7.20
CA HIS A 75 -10.89 -15.28 5.92
C HIS A 75 -9.69 -15.84 5.14
N VAL A 76 -8.58 -15.10 5.08
CA VAL A 76 -7.36 -15.59 4.43
C VAL A 76 -6.87 -16.90 5.05
N TYR A 77 -6.84 -16.97 6.38
CA TYR A 77 -6.36 -18.15 7.11
C TYR A 77 -7.35 -19.32 7.07
N PHE A 78 -8.64 -19.04 6.86
CA PHE A 78 -9.65 -20.08 6.62
C PHE A 78 -9.49 -20.70 5.23
N GLU A 79 -9.31 -19.88 4.19
CA GLU A 79 -9.16 -20.36 2.81
C GLU A 79 -7.78 -21.00 2.57
N ARG A 80 -6.74 -20.48 3.21
CA ARG A 80 -5.35 -20.90 3.04
C ARG A 80 -4.68 -21.00 4.41
N PRO A 81 -4.92 -22.10 5.15
CA PRO A 81 -4.31 -22.27 6.46
C PRO A 81 -2.78 -22.33 6.33
N PRO A 82 -2.02 -21.77 7.29
CA PRO A 82 -0.57 -21.85 7.29
C PRO A 82 -0.07 -23.29 7.35
N ASN A 83 1.08 -23.56 6.73
CA ASN A 83 1.68 -24.90 6.68
C ASN A 83 1.95 -25.55 8.05
N PHE A 84 1.99 -24.77 9.14
CA PHE A 84 2.19 -25.26 10.50
C PHE A 84 0.88 -25.70 11.19
N VAL A 85 -0.27 -25.53 10.53
CA VAL A 85 -1.59 -25.92 11.05
C VAL A 85 -2.10 -27.11 10.25
N GLU A 86 -2.56 -28.15 10.94
CA GLU A 86 -3.21 -29.29 10.28
C GLU A 86 -4.48 -28.83 9.55
N ILE A 87 -4.70 -29.38 8.36
CA ILE A 87 -5.88 -29.09 7.54
C ILE A 87 -7.13 -29.42 8.37
N GLY A 88 -8.02 -28.44 8.53
CA GLY A 88 -9.30 -28.61 9.23
C GLY A 88 -9.32 -28.10 10.67
N ILE A 89 -8.19 -27.65 11.24
CA ILE A 89 -8.22 -26.94 12.53
C ILE A 89 -8.73 -25.51 12.29
N PRO A 90 -9.87 -25.10 12.88
CA PRO A 90 -10.38 -23.76 12.69
C PRO A 90 -9.47 -22.74 13.37
N ILE A 91 -9.12 -21.68 12.62
CA ILE A 91 -8.37 -20.54 13.12
C ILE A 91 -9.34 -19.37 13.28
N SER A 92 -9.34 -18.76 14.46
CA SER A 92 -10.09 -17.53 14.69
C SER A 92 -9.24 -16.51 15.42
N PHE A 93 -9.59 -15.24 15.26
CA PHE A 93 -8.87 -14.15 15.88
C PHE A 93 -9.78 -13.30 16.74
N THR A 94 -9.25 -12.83 17.87
CA THR A 94 -9.93 -11.88 18.76
C THR A 94 -9.06 -10.65 18.96
N LEU A 95 -9.56 -9.48 18.56
CA LEU A 95 -8.85 -8.22 18.74
C LEU A 95 -8.69 -7.89 20.23
N LEU A 96 -7.48 -7.53 20.67
CA LEU A 96 -7.23 -7.12 22.06
C LEU A 96 -7.54 -5.63 22.25
N SER A 97 -7.88 -5.19 23.46
CA SER A 97 -8.15 -3.78 23.77
C SER A 97 -6.90 -2.90 23.78
N GLY A 98 -5.72 -3.49 23.99
CA GLY A 98 -4.44 -2.80 24.07
C GLY A 98 -3.99 -2.12 22.76
N PHE A 99 -2.77 -2.42 22.31
CA PHE A 99 -2.13 -1.67 21.23
C PHE A 99 -2.89 -1.77 19.89
N LYS A 100 -3.29 -0.60 19.35
CA LYS A 100 -3.90 -0.41 18.03
C LYS A 100 -3.45 0.91 17.43
N GLU A 101 -2.96 0.86 16.21
CA GLU A 101 -2.64 2.03 15.39
C GLU A 101 -3.08 1.74 13.97
N VAL A 102 -3.77 2.68 13.35
CA VAL A 102 -4.16 2.56 11.94
C VAL A 102 -3.92 3.88 11.26
N TYR A 103 -3.32 3.81 10.09
CA TYR A 103 -3.07 4.93 9.21
C TYR A 103 -3.88 4.76 7.94
N THR A 104 -4.24 5.88 7.31
CA THR A 104 -4.91 5.88 6.02
C THR A 104 -4.23 6.86 5.07
N GLN A 105 -4.27 6.53 3.79
CA GLN A 105 -3.72 7.34 2.71
C GLN A 105 -4.64 7.26 1.51
N LEU A 106 -4.94 8.42 0.90
CA LEU A 106 -5.62 8.47 -0.39
C LEU A 106 -4.58 8.29 -1.50
N ILE A 107 -4.78 7.28 -2.35
CA ILE A 107 -3.90 6.91 -3.46
C ILE A 107 -4.72 6.97 -4.73
N ARG A 108 -4.10 7.47 -5.81
CA ARG A 108 -4.73 7.54 -7.12
C ARG A 108 -4.24 6.37 -7.96
N ARG A 109 -5.15 5.44 -8.31
CA ARG A 109 -4.85 4.34 -9.23
C ARG A 109 -5.44 4.62 -10.60
N SER A 110 -5.04 3.84 -11.60
CA SER A 110 -5.59 3.90 -12.97
C SER A 110 -7.12 3.77 -13.03
N ASN A 111 -7.71 3.09 -12.05
CA ASN A 111 -9.13 2.72 -12.04
C ASN A 111 -9.97 3.63 -11.10
N GLY A 112 -9.36 4.68 -10.54
CA GLY A 112 -9.99 5.60 -9.60
C GLY A 112 -9.18 5.83 -8.33
N ASP A 113 -9.69 6.72 -7.48
CA ASP A 113 -9.08 7.00 -6.17
C ASP A 113 -9.45 5.90 -5.16
N VAL A 114 -8.45 5.40 -4.44
CA VAL A 114 -8.59 4.37 -3.41
C VAL A 114 -8.06 4.89 -2.09
N ARG A 115 -8.64 4.45 -0.98
CA ARG A 115 -8.07 4.65 0.35
C ARG A 115 -7.32 3.40 0.75
N ARG A 116 -6.01 3.55 0.95
CA ARG A 116 -5.17 2.53 1.56
C ARG A 116 -5.21 2.69 3.07
N TYR A 117 -5.19 1.58 3.77
CA TYR A 117 -5.13 1.51 5.22
C TYR A 117 -3.97 0.62 5.64
N ASP A 118 -3.18 1.05 6.62
CA ASP A 118 -2.08 0.26 7.23
C ASP A 118 -2.32 0.21 8.74
N GLY A 119 -2.60 -0.99 9.24
CA GLY A 119 -3.00 -1.23 10.62
C GLY A 119 -2.02 -2.12 11.36
N PHE A 120 -1.73 -1.73 12.60
CA PHE A 120 -0.87 -2.44 13.54
C PHE A 120 -1.66 -2.70 14.82
N PHE A 121 -1.84 -3.96 15.18
CA PHE A 121 -2.63 -4.29 16.37
C PHE A 121 -2.23 -5.62 16.99
N TRP A 122 -2.62 -5.80 18.24
CA TRP A 122 -2.47 -7.06 18.96
C TRP A 122 -3.78 -7.83 18.93
N ALA A 123 -3.68 -9.15 18.76
CA ALA A 123 -4.84 -10.03 18.77
C ALA A 123 -4.49 -11.37 19.44
N ARG A 124 -5.52 -12.09 19.84
CA ARG A 124 -5.44 -13.52 20.14
C ARG A 124 -5.69 -14.28 18.86
N MET A 125 -4.88 -15.30 18.61
CA MET A 125 -5.10 -16.29 17.56
C MET A 125 -5.45 -17.61 18.23
N HIS A 126 -6.65 -18.12 17.99
CA HIS A 126 -7.13 -19.39 18.52
C HIS A 126 -6.96 -20.46 17.44
N LEU A 127 -6.29 -21.57 17.79
CA LEU A 127 -6.21 -22.77 16.97
C LEU A 127 -7.05 -23.84 17.63
N GLY A 128 -8.24 -24.06 17.09
CA GLY A 128 -9.25 -24.91 17.72
C GLY A 128 -9.61 -24.43 19.12
N SER A 129 -9.94 -25.38 20.01
CA SER A 129 -10.32 -25.10 21.40
C SER A 129 -9.14 -25.06 22.38
N SER A 130 -7.98 -25.56 21.97
CA SER A 130 -6.94 -25.98 22.92
C SER A 130 -5.78 -25.00 23.01
N LEU A 131 -5.56 -24.20 21.96
CA LEU A 131 -4.34 -23.43 21.85
C LEU A 131 -4.63 -21.99 21.45
N THR A 132 -4.12 -21.06 22.24
CA THR A 132 -4.26 -19.62 21.98
C THR A 132 -2.89 -18.97 21.96
N TYR A 133 -2.63 -18.13 20.97
CA TYR A 133 -1.42 -17.33 20.87
C TYR A 133 -1.72 -15.85 21.01
N LEU A 134 -0.79 -15.12 21.61
CA LEU A 134 -0.70 -13.67 21.47
C LEU A 134 0.03 -13.39 20.16
N ILE A 135 -0.60 -12.61 19.28
CA ILE A 135 0.00 -12.21 18.02
C ILE A 135 0.09 -10.68 17.90
N LYS A 136 1.10 -10.23 17.18
CA LYS A 136 1.18 -8.88 16.61
C LYS A 136 0.90 -9.00 15.12
N ALA A 137 -0.09 -8.28 14.64
CA ALA A 137 -0.44 -8.24 13.23
C ALA A 137 -0.16 -6.86 12.65
N ARG A 138 0.37 -6.85 11.42
CA ARG A 138 0.32 -5.72 10.50
C ARG A 138 -0.55 -6.12 9.32
N VAL A 139 -1.54 -5.31 8.97
CA VAL A 139 -2.41 -5.56 7.82
C VAL A 139 -2.51 -4.27 7.01
N LEU A 140 -2.22 -4.38 5.71
CA LEU A 140 -2.40 -3.33 4.74
C LEU A 140 -3.46 -3.76 3.73
N LEU A 141 -4.40 -2.89 3.41
CA LEU A 141 -5.46 -3.17 2.45
C LEU A 141 -5.98 -1.90 1.79
N GLU A 142 -6.72 -2.05 0.69
CA GLU A 142 -7.30 -0.94 -0.04
C GLU A 142 -8.81 -1.06 -0.18
N VAL A 143 -9.48 0.09 -0.14
CA VAL A 143 -10.92 0.22 -0.32
C VAL A 143 -11.19 1.36 -1.31
N PRO A 144 -12.14 1.22 -2.25
CA PRO A 144 -12.51 2.33 -3.13
C PRO A 144 -12.96 3.56 -2.33
N ASN A 145 -12.53 4.75 -2.73
CA ASN A 145 -12.76 5.97 -1.96
C ASN A 145 -14.25 6.36 -1.85
N ASP A 146 -15.09 5.92 -2.79
CA ASP A 146 -16.54 6.14 -2.82
C ASP A 146 -17.32 5.14 -1.95
N ARG A 147 -16.66 4.10 -1.42
CA ARG A 147 -17.29 3.02 -0.66
C ARG A 147 -17.09 3.16 0.85
N ARG A 148 -17.95 2.45 1.59
CA ARG A 148 -17.83 2.35 3.05
C ARG A 148 -16.72 1.37 3.39
N PHE A 149 -15.98 1.66 4.45
CA PHE A 149 -14.96 0.76 4.94
C PHE A 149 -15.60 -0.45 5.64
N ASN A 150 -15.55 -1.61 4.99
CA ASN A 150 -15.99 -2.92 5.50
C ASN A 150 -15.29 -4.03 4.70
N TYR A 151 -15.39 -5.27 5.18
CA TYR A 151 -14.75 -6.44 4.56
C TYR A 151 -15.14 -6.61 3.08
N HIS A 152 -16.43 -6.51 2.75
CA HIS A 152 -16.92 -6.73 1.39
C HIS A 152 -16.47 -5.69 0.35
N ASN A 153 -16.02 -4.53 0.79
CA ASN A 153 -15.54 -3.46 -0.09
C ASN A 153 -14.01 -3.41 -0.19
N VAL A 154 -13.29 -4.31 0.48
CA VAL A 154 -11.84 -4.45 0.30
C VAL A 154 -11.56 -4.92 -1.13
N ILE A 155 -10.64 -4.23 -1.80
CA ILE A 155 -10.24 -4.60 -3.16
C ILE A 155 -9.52 -5.95 -3.10
N PRO A 156 -9.96 -6.97 -3.86
CA PRO A 156 -9.29 -8.27 -3.89
C PRO A 156 -7.80 -8.15 -4.18
N ASP A 157 -7.00 -9.03 -3.61
CA ASP A 157 -5.53 -9.12 -3.80
C ASP A 157 -4.72 -7.88 -3.37
N THR A 158 -5.34 -6.87 -2.77
CA THR A 158 -4.62 -5.72 -2.18
C THR A 158 -4.21 -5.91 -0.72
N MET A 159 -4.65 -7.01 -0.12
CA MET A 159 -4.37 -7.32 1.28
C MET A 159 -2.95 -7.88 1.43
N GLU A 160 -2.08 -7.11 2.08
CA GLU A 160 -0.80 -7.57 2.58
C GLU A 160 -0.91 -7.76 4.10
N HIS A 161 -0.26 -8.79 4.63
CA HIS A 161 -0.27 -9.03 6.06
C HIS A 161 1.03 -9.64 6.55
N GLU A 162 1.38 -9.29 7.79
CA GLU A 162 2.46 -9.89 8.55
C GLU A 162 1.93 -10.24 9.94
N VAL A 163 2.01 -11.53 10.31
CA VAL A 163 1.57 -12.01 11.62
C VAL A 163 2.77 -12.59 12.36
N LYS A 164 3.09 -12.01 13.51
CA LYS A 164 4.14 -12.50 14.40
C LYS A 164 3.52 -13.10 15.67
N ILE A 165 3.76 -14.39 15.88
CA ILE A 165 3.47 -15.04 17.16
C ILE A 165 4.44 -14.51 18.21
N VAL A 166 3.90 -13.91 19.26
CA VAL A 166 4.69 -13.38 20.39
C VAL A 166 4.90 -14.47 21.43
N ARG A 167 3.82 -15.13 21.85
CA ARG A 167 3.85 -16.25 22.80
C ARG A 167 2.57 -17.06 22.80
N VAL A 168 2.63 -18.23 23.41
CA VAL A 168 1.43 -19.01 23.80
C VAL A 168 0.78 -18.34 25.00
N ILE A 169 -0.56 -18.30 25.00
CA ILE A 169 -1.40 -17.86 26.12
C ILE A 169 -1.94 -19.13 26.81
N PRO A 170 -1.59 -19.38 28.07
CA PRO A 170 -2.13 -20.48 28.84
C PRO A 170 -3.64 -20.29 29.10
N PRO A 171 -4.39 -21.39 29.29
CA PRO A 171 -5.81 -21.32 29.65
C PRO A 171 -6.04 -20.46 30.90
N GLY A 172 -7.02 -19.56 30.85
CA GLY A 172 -7.38 -18.69 31.97
C GLY A 172 -6.59 -17.38 32.08
N GLU A 173 -5.59 -17.14 31.24
CA GLU A 173 -4.86 -15.86 31.28
C GLU A 173 -5.67 -14.73 30.62
N HIS A 174 -5.89 -13.65 31.38
CA HIS A 174 -6.56 -12.44 30.90
C HIS A 174 -5.54 -11.43 30.38
N LEU A 175 -5.68 -11.03 29.12
CA LEU A 175 -4.93 -9.94 28.51
C LEU A 175 -5.85 -8.72 28.42
N TYR A 176 -5.39 -7.60 28.96
CA TYR A 176 -6.08 -6.31 28.91
C TYR A 176 -5.65 -5.51 27.67
#